data_AF-A0A964LDG4-F1
#
_entry.id   AF-A0A964LDG4-F1
#
_cell.length_a   1.000
_cell.length_b   1.000
_cell.length_c   1.000
_cell.angle_alpha   90.00
_cell.angle_beta   90.00
_cell.angle_gamma   90.00
#
_symmetry.space_group_name_H-M   'P 1'
#
loop_
_entity.id
_entity.type
_entity.pdbx_description
1 polymer ?
#
loop_
_entity_poly.entity_id
_entity_poly.type
_entity_poly.pdbx_seq_one_letter_code
_entity_poly.pdbx_strand_id
1 'polypeptide(L)'
;MAAAVTGRLSDDFGNYLTGIMGFTELSLLHVDSESALRRFLQEVLEAAEHGADGTRRLHLFCRRNPMNGWPTLVSSALAAAEARQRSAGIVGLHYSPKCRRICPS
;
A
#
# COMPACT_ATOMS: atom_id res chain seq x y z
N MET A 1 -16.05 3.40 -12.87
CA MET A 1 -16.36 2.08 -12.28
C MET A 1 -15.20 1.08 -12.38
N ALA A 2 -14.44 1.03 -13.48
CA ALA A 2 -13.31 0.09 -13.65
C ALA A 2 -12.24 0.17 -12.54
N ALA A 3 -11.77 1.37 -12.19
CA ALA A 3 -10.69 1.54 -11.21
C ALA A 3 -11.00 1.00 -9.79
N ALA A 4 -12.25 1.07 -9.33
CA ALA A 4 -12.64 0.58 -8.01
C ALA A 4 -12.73 -0.95 -7.94
N VAL A 5 -13.10 -1.60 -9.05
CA VAL A 5 -13.10 -3.06 -9.17
C VAL A 5 -11.65 -3.56 -9.18
N THR A 6 -10.76 -2.89 -9.92
CA THR A 6 -9.35 -3.27 -9.98
C THR A 6 -8.60 -3.01 -8.67
N GLY A 7 -8.99 -1.98 -7.90
CA GLY A 7 -8.43 -1.72 -6.57
C GLY A 7 -8.70 -2.85 -5.58
N ARG A 8 -9.97 -3.24 -5.40
CA ARG A 8 -10.35 -4.38 -4.53
C ARG A 8 -9.70 -5.69 -4.98
N LEU A 9 -9.71 -5.95 -6.28
CA LEU A 9 -9.09 -7.14 -6.83
C LEU A 9 -7.57 -7.20 -6.54
N SER A 10 -6.87 -6.06 -6.61
CA SER A 10 -5.45 -5.99 -6.27
C SER A 10 -5.20 -6.24 -4.78
N ASP A 11 -6.07 -5.74 -3.91
CA ASP A 11 -5.96 -5.98 -2.48
C ASP A 11 -6.19 -7.46 -2.12
N ASP A 12 -7.17 -8.11 -2.76
CA ASP A 12 -7.45 -9.54 -2.58
C ASP A 12 -6.26 -10.42 -3.01
N PHE A 13 -5.64 -10.11 -4.16
CA PHE A 13 -4.42 -10.80 -4.60
C PHE A 13 -3.27 -10.63 -3.61
N GLY A 14 -3.10 -9.42 -3.06
CA GLY A 14 -2.10 -9.16 -2.03
C GLY A 14 -2.29 -10.04 -0.79
N ASN A 15 -3.53 -10.23 -0.36
CA ASN A 15 -3.86 -11.09 0.78
C ASN A 15 -3.50 -12.56 0.52
N TYR A 16 -3.83 -13.09 -0.65
CA TYR A 16 -3.48 -14.48 -1.01
C TYR A 16 -1.97 -14.69 -1.08
N LEU A 17 -1.25 -13.78 -1.73
CA LEU A 17 0.20 -13.87 -1.87
C LEU A 17 0.90 -13.79 -0.50
N THR A 18 0.42 -12.92 0.39
CA THR A 18 0.94 -12.85 1.78
C THR A 18 0.78 -14.18 2.51
N GLY A 19 -0.38 -14.83 2.38
CA GLY A 19 -0.60 -16.16 2.96
C GLY A 19 0.31 -17.23 2.36
N ILE A 20 0.44 -17.27 1.03
CA ILE A 20 1.31 -18.21 0.32
C ILE A 20 2.77 -18.05 0.77
N MET A 21 3.29 -16.82 0.79
CA MET A 21 4.66 -16.54 1.24
C MET A 21 4.86 -17.00 2.69
N GLY A 22 3.97 -16.62 3.60
CA GLY A 22 4.09 -16.99 5.01
C GLY A 22 4.09 -18.50 5.26
N PHE A 23 3.19 -19.25 4.61
CA PHE A 23 3.18 -20.71 4.73
C PHE A 23 4.40 -21.37 4.07
N THR A 24 4.88 -20.84 2.94
CA THR A 24 6.10 -21.33 2.29
C THR A 24 7.34 -21.07 3.13
N GLU A 25 7.48 -19.88 3.73
CA GLU A 25 8.55 -19.55 4.68
C GLU A 25 8.54 -20.49 5.89
N LEU A 26 7.36 -20.70 6.51
CA LEU A 26 7.23 -21.64 7.62
C LEU A 26 7.58 -23.08 7.21
N SER A 27 7.22 -23.49 5.99
CA SER A 27 7.55 -24.82 5.47
C SER A 27 9.06 -24.98 5.25
N LEU A 28 9.75 -23.94 4.76
CA LEU A 28 11.20 -23.92 4.57
C LEU A 28 11.99 -24.07 5.88
N LEU A 29 11.40 -23.72 7.03
CA LEU A 29 12.01 -23.92 8.35
C LEU A 29 12.03 -25.40 8.78
N HIS A 30 11.17 -26.25 8.20
CA HIS A 30 10.99 -27.64 8.63
C HIS A 30 11.58 -28.66 7.66
N VAL A 31 12.13 -28.20 6.53
CA VAL A 31 12.61 -29.08 5.45
C VAL A 31 14.14 -29.10 5.43
N ASP A 32 14.70 -30.28 5.12
CA ASP A 32 16.14 -30.48 5.00
C ASP A 32 16.77 -29.57 3.93
N SER A 33 17.96 -29.03 4.22
CA SER A 33 18.66 -28.06 3.38
C SER A 33 19.03 -28.58 1.99
N GLU A 34 19.27 -29.89 1.85
CA GLU A 34 19.67 -30.52 0.59
C GLU A 34 18.48 -31.15 -0.15
N SER A 35 17.27 -31.06 0.42
CA SER A 35 16.09 -31.69 -0.17
C SER A 35 15.62 -30.97 -1.45
N ALA A 36 15.16 -31.75 -2.42
CA ALA A 36 14.49 -31.21 -3.62
C ALA A 36 13.25 -30.37 -3.25
N LEU A 37 12.57 -30.72 -2.15
CA LEU A 37 11.41 -29.98 -1.64
C LEU A 37 11.78 -28.55 -1.23
N ARG A 38 12.96 -28.34 -0.63
CA ARG A 38 13.45 -26.99 -0.33
C ARG A 38 13.55 -26.13 -1.59
N ARG A 39 14.11 -26.69 -2.66
CA ARG A 39 14.26 -25.99 -3.95
C ARG A 39 12.91 -25.60 -4.54
N PHE A 40 11.91 -26.49 -4.47
CA PHE A 40 10.55 -26.16 -4.92
C PHE A 40 9.89 -25.09 -4.06
N LEU A 41 10.06 -25.15 -2.74
CA LEU A 41 9.53 -24.13 -1.84
C LEU A 41 10.21 -22.76 -2.06
N GLN A 42 11.51 -22.74 -2.35
CA GLN A 42 12.21 -21.51 -2.73
C GLN A 42 11.65 -20.92 -4.03
N GLU A 43 11.40 -21.75 -5.04
CA GLU A 43 10.78 -21.30 -6.31
C GLU A 43 9.37 -20.75 -6.09
N VAL A 44 8.57 -21.39 -5.23
CA VAL A 44 7.23 -20.90 -4.86
C VAL A 44 7.33 -19.55 -4.15
N LEU A 45 8.29 -19.38 -3.24
CA LEU A 45 8.50 -18.13 -2.52
C LEU A 45 8.87 -17.01 -3.49
N GLU A 46 9.87 -17.25 -4.34
CA GLU A 46 10.33 -16.28 -5.34
C GLU A 46 9.23 -15.90 -6.33
N ALA A 47 8.43 -16.87 -6.81
CA ALA A 47 7.29 -16.59 -7.67
C ALA A 47 6.22 -15.74 -6.96
N ALA A 48 5.95 -16.02 -5.68
CA ALA A 48 4.98 -15.26 -4.89
C ALA A 48 5.45 -13.81 -4.62
N GLU A 49 6.73 -13.60 -4.34
CA GLU A 49 7.34 -12.27 -4.20
C GLU A 49 7.20 -11.44 -5.49
N HIS A 50 7.53 -12.04 -6.64
CA HIS A 50 7.35 -11.39 -7.94
C HIS A 50 5.88 -11.04 -8.22
N GLY A 51 4.96 -11.94 -7.85
CA GLY A 51 3.52 -11.71 -7.94
C GLY A 51 3.05 -10.55 -7.05
N ALA A 52 3.60 -10.43 -5.83
CA ALA A 52 3.27 -9.37 -4.89
C ALA A 52 3.74 -8.01 -5.41
N ASP A 53 4.93 -7.95 -5.98
CA ASP A 53 5.45 -6.76 -6.65
C ASP A 53 4.59 -6.34 -7.85
N GLY A 54 4.16 -7.31 -8.67
CA GLY A 54 3.23 -7.08 -9.77
C GLY A 54 1.90 -6.49 -9.29
N THR A 55 1.31 -7.09 -8.27
CA THR A 55 0.05 -6.67 -7.66
C THR A 55 0.15 -5.27 -7.05
N ARG A 56 1.26 -4.96 -6.38
CA ARG A 56 1.53 -3.62 -5.85
C ARG A 56 1.61 -2.57 -6.94
N ARG A 57 2.29 -2.86 -8.06
CA ARG A 57 2.36 -1.97 -9.22
C ARG A 57 0.97 -1.73 -9.82
N LEU A 58 0.15 -2.78 -9.95
CA LEU A 58 -1.22 -2.66 -10.42
C LEU A 58 -2.07 -1.80 -9.48
N HIS A 59 -2.01 -2.04 -8.17
CA HIS A 59 -2.70 -1.24 -7.16
C HIS A 59 -2.34 0.25 -7.27
N LEU A 60 -1.03 0.57 -7.37
CA LEU A 60 -0.55 1.94 -7.54
C LEU A 60 -1.04 2.58 -8.85
N PHE A 61 -1.10 1.79 -9.94
CA PHE A 61 -1.65 2.25 -11.21
C PHE A 61 -3.14 2.57 -11.10
N CYS A 62 -3.94 1.69 -10.48
CA CYS A 62 -5.38 1.89 -10.29
C CYS A 62 -5.72 3.06 -9.35
N ARG A 63 -4.86 3.32 -8.35
CA ARG A 63 -4.99 4.48 -7.46
C ARG A 63 -4.73 5.82 -8.15
N ARG A 64 -4.13 5.82 -9.34
CA ARG A 64 -3.91 7.00 -10.18
C ARG A 64 -5.21 7.43 -10.90
N ASN A 65 -6.35 7.30 -10.23
CA ASN A 65 -7.59 7.93 -10.64
C ASN A 65 -7.33 9.44 -10.72
N PRO A 66 -7.70 10.15 -11.81
CA PRO A 66 -7.73 11.60 -11.77
C PRO A 66 -8.51 11.98 -10.52
N MET A 67 -7.85 12.66 -9.57
CA MET A 67 -8.57 13.36 -8.53
C MET A 67 -9.61 14.18 -9.27
N ASN A 68 -10.89 13.85 -9.10
CA ASN A 68 -11.98 14.68 -9.57
C ASN A 68 -11.93 15.94 -8.69
N GLY A 69 -10.95 16.81 -8.96
CA GLY A 69 -10.82 18.12 -8.39
C GLY A 69 -11.86 18.99 -9.06
N TRP A 70 -13.12 18.80 -8.66
CA TRP A 70 -14.15 19.76 -8.98
C TRP A 70 -13.72 21.11 -8.42
N PRO A 71 -13.87 22.22 -9.18
CA PRO A 71 -13.59 23.55 -8.67
C PRO A 71 -14.28 23.73 -7.33
N THR A 72 -13.50 23.87 -6.27
CA THR A 72 -14.00 23.98 -4.90
C THR A 72 -13.47 25.28 -4.32
N LEU A 73 -14.35 26.02 -3.65
CA LEU A 73 -13.95 27.23 -2.94
C LEU A 73 -13.08 26.84 -1.74
N VAL A 74 -11.90 27.43 -1.64
CA VAL A 74 -10.95 27.16 -0.55
C VAL A 74 -11.59 27.47 0.81
N SER A 75 -12.42 28.51 0.88
CA SER A 75 -13.14 28.89 2.11
C SER A 75 -14.10 27.81 2.59
N SER A 76 -14.85 27.17 1.70
CA SER A 76 -15.78 26.10 2.07
C SER A 76 -15.05 24.81 2.44
N ALA A 77 -13.97 24.47 1.72
CA ALA A 77 -13.11 23.34 2.05
C ALA A 77 -12.45 23.51 3.43
N LEU A 78 -11.97 24.71 3.75
CA LEU A 78 -11.39 25.06 5.05
C LEU A 78 -12.43 24.98 6.18
N ALA A 79 -13.60 25.58 5.99
CA ALA A 79 -14.67 25.53 6.98
C ALA A 79 -15.12 24.09 7.29
N ALA A 80 -15.23 23.24 6.27
CA ALA A 80 -15.53 21.82 6.45
C ALA A 80 -14.41 21.06 7.19
N ALA A 81 -13.14 21.41 6.95
CA ALA A 81 -12.01 20.84 7.67
C ALA A 81 -11.99 21.27 9.14
N GLU A 82 -12.23 22.55 9.44
CA GLU A 82 -12.33 23.08 10.79
C GLU A 82 -13.46 22.43 11.58
N ALA A 83 -14.63 22.23 10.96
CA ALA A 83 -15.77 21.57 11.59
C ALA A 83 -15.43 20.14 12.03
N ARG A 84 -14.80 19.35 11.14
CA ARG A 84 -14.33 17.98 11.45
C ARG A 84 -13.32 17.98 12.60
N GLN A 85 -12.42 18.96 12.62
CA GLN A 85 -11.38 19.04 13.63
C GLN A 85 -11.94 19.42 15.01
N ARG A 86 -12.92 20.34 15.06
CA ARG A 86 -13.65 20.67 16.30
C ARG A 86 -14.41 19.47 16.84
N SER A 87 -15.08 18.69 15.99
CA SER A 87 -15.75 17.45 16.41
C SER A 87 -14.77 16.37 16.90
N ALA A 88 -13.53 16.38 16.44
CA ALA A 88 -12.48 15.46 16.89
C ALA A 88 -11.74 15.93 18.16
N GLY A 89 -12.09 17.10 18.72
CA GLY A 89 -11.46 17.63 19.94
C GLY A 89 -10.01 18.08 19.76
N ILE A 90 -9.52 18.23 18.53
CA ILE A 90 -8.14 18.61 18.25
C ILE A 90 -8.01 20.14 18.36
N VAL A 91 -7.55 20.61 19.51
CA VAL A 91 -7.25 22.02 19.78
C VAL A 91 -5.81 22.30 19.34
N GLY A 92 -5.66 22.69 18.07
CA GLY A 92 -4.41 23.17 17.51
C GLY A 92 -3.75 22.19 16.54
N LEU A 93 -3.45 22.68 15.34
CA LEU A 93 -2.49 22.03 14.44
C LEU A 93 -1.14 22.68 14.70
N HIS A 94 -0.23 21.96 15.36
CA HIS A 94 1.15 22.40 15.43
C HIS A 94 1.80 22.19 14.05
N TYR A 95 1.85 23.26 13.26
CA TYR A 95 2.56 23.25 11.99
C TYR A 95 4.07 23.23 12.26
N SER A 96 4.70 22.06 12.12
CA SER A 96 6.16 21.93 12.09
C SER A 96 6.63 21.89 10.63
N PRO A 97 7.18 22.98 10.07
CA PRO A 97 7.81 22.91 8.77
C PRO A 97 9.04 21.99 8.90
N LYS A 98 8.99 20.78 8.34
CA LYS A 98 10.22 19.99 8.18
C LYS A 98 11.15 20.80 7.28
N CYS A 99 12.19 21.35 7.91
CA CYS A 99 13.28 22.09 7.30
C CYS A 99 13.83 21.31 6.10
N ARG A 100 13.57 21.80 4.88
CA ARG A 100 14.17 21.29 3.65
C ARG A 100 15.62 21.79 3.61
N ARG A 101 16.52 21.11 4.33
CA ARG A 101 17.97 21.28 4.15
C ARG A 101 18.36 20.53 2.88
N ILE A 102 18.21 21.18 1.72
CA ILE A 102 18.79 20.75 0.45
C ILE A 102 19.44 22.00 -0.17
N CYS A 103 20.68 22.27 0.22
CA CYS A 103 21.64 22.98 -0.60
C CYS A 103 22.66 21.94 -1.06
N PRO A 104 22.92 21.81 -2.37
CA PRO A 104 24.25 21.51 -2.85
C PRO A 104 24.83 22.77 -3.50
N SER A 105 26.03 23.11 -2.99
CA SER A 105 27.16 23.82 -3.63
C SER A 105 26.92 24.59 -4.92
#